data_AF-A0A2M7KM41-F1
#
_entry.id   AF-A0A2M7KM41-F1
#
_cell.length_a   1.000
_cell.length_b   1.000
_cell.length_c   1.000
_cell.angle_alpha   90.00
_cell.angle_beta   90.00
_cell.angle_gamma   90.00
#
_symmetry.space_group_name_H-M   'P 1'
#
loop_
_entity.id
_entity.type
_entity.pdbx_description
1 polymer ?
#
loop_
_entity_poly.entity_id
_entity_poly.type
_entity_poly.pdbx_seq_one_letter_code
_entity_poly.pdbx_strand_id
1 'polypeptide(L)'
;MTKIEQAQRVLREIGMPARQQNEVSALTLLALANLQTKTPWREAERRLMRIHDVLQFCAEAYRKEYAENTREVFRRQVMHQFEHARVVDRNPDDPARPTNSGLTCYALTSEFLEAIRQYGSRGWRLARDAFVSRQGQLRDTYERRHQRQRVPVRVSDGSVLQLSPGQHNQLQAKIVEEFASEFAPGATLLYLGDTAEKLLYVDEPGLESLGVPVTEHEKLPDVVLYDAKREWLYLVEAATTHGPVTPKRRHELEQFL
;
A
#
# COMPACT_ATOMS: atom_id res chain seq x y z
N MET A 1 28.66 -20.78 -1.42
CA MET A 1 27.60 -19.82 -1.05
C MET A 1 26.33 -20.58 -0.74
N THR A 2 25.71 -20.30 0.41
CA THR A 2 24.38 -20.79 0.75
C THR A 2 23.32 -20.17 -0.15
N LYS A 3 22.10 -20.72 -0.17
CA LYS A 3 20.99 -20.18 -0.96
C LYS A 3 20.60 -18.76 -0.52
N ILE A 4 20.67 -18.48 0.79
CA ILE A 4 20.46 -17.15 1.37
C ILE A 4 21.53 -16.17 0.86
N GLU A 5 22.82 -16.53 0.92
CA GLU A 5 23.90 -15.68 0.42
C GLU A 5 23.77 -15.39 -1.09
N GLN A 6 23.30 -16.37 -1.87
CA GLN A 6 22.98 -16.17 -3.29
C GLN A 6 21.86 -15.14 -3.46
N ALA A 7 20.77 -15.24 -2.69
CA ALA A 7 19.67 -14.28 -2.74
C ALA A 7 20.12 -12.87 -2.29
N GLN A 8 20.94 -12.74 -1.24
CA GLN A 8 21.53 -11.46 -0.85
C GLN A 8 22.39 -10.85 -1.96
N ARG A 9 23.14 -11.69 -2.68
CA ARG A 9 23.93 -11.26 -3.84
C ARG A 9 23.04 -10.80 -4.99
N VAL A 10 21.96 -11.52 -5.31
CA VAL A 10 20.97 -11.08 -6.30
C VAL A 10 20.46 -9.68 -5.95
N LEU A 11 19.99 -9.48 -4.72
CA LEU A 11 19.46 -8.19 -4.25
C LEU A 11 20.50 -7.07 -4.34
N ARG A 12 21.76 -7.35 -4.00
CA ARG A 12 22.86 -6.40 -4.16
C ARG A 12 23.15 -6.05 -5.62
N GLU A 13 23.18 -7.06 -6.49
CA GLU A 13 23.55 -6.88 -7.90
C GLU A 13 22.47 -6.14 -8.70
N ILE A 14 21.20 -6.23 -8.32
CA ILE A 14 20.13 -5.39 -8.91
C ILE A 14 20.07 -3.98 -8.30
N GLY A 15 20.96 -3.65 -7.34
CA GLY A 15 21.05 -2.32 -6.76
C GLY A 15 20.08 -2.04 -5.61
N MET A 16 19.56 -3.06 -4.91
CA MET A 16 18.75 -2.82 -3.71
C MET A 16 19.54 -2.06 -2.65
N PRO A 17 18.92 -1.17 -1.86
CA PRO A 17 19.61 -0.48 -0.77
C PRO A 17 20.15 -1.46 0.27
N ALA A 18 21.19 -1.09 1.01
CA ALA A 18 21.87 -1.98 1.97
C ALA A 18 20.92 -2.62 3.00
N ARG A 19 19.86 -1.91 3.41
CA ARG A 19 18.84 -2.42 4.33
C ARG A 19 18.03 -3.60 3.75
N GLN A 20 17.96 -3.72 2.43
CA GLN A 20 17.26 -4.79 1.71
C GLN A 20 18.20 -5.90 1.21
N GLN A 21 19.45 -5.91 1.67
CA GLN A 21 20.42 -6.98 1.38
C GLN A 21 20.61 -7.95 2.57
N ASN A 22 19.77 -7.81 3.60
CA ASN A 22 19.82 -8.63 4.81
C ASN A 22 19.16 -10.01 4.61
N GLU A 23 19.28 -10.88 5.62
CA GLU A 23 18.75 -12.24 5.59
C GLU A 23 17.22 -12.26 5.41
N VAL A 24 16.49 -11.36 6.09
CA VAL A 24 15.02 -11.26 5.99
C VAL A 24 14.58 -10.97 4.55
N SER A 25 15.27 -10.06 3.86
CA SER A 25 14.98 -9.72 2.48
C SER A 25 15.31 -10.88 1.53
N ALA A 26 16.42 -11.57 1.78
CA ALA A 26 16.81 -12.76 1.03
C ALA A 26 15.82 -13.91 1.18
N LEU A 27 15.38 -14.21 2.41
CA LEU A 27 14.36 -15.22 2.68
C LEU A 27 13.01 -14.86 2.04
N THR A 28 12.62 -13.58 2.07
CA THR A 28 11.42 -13.09 1.39
C THR A 28 11.48 -13.35 -0.11
N LEU A 29 12.61 -13.04 -0.76
CA LEU A 29 12.83 -13.36 -2.18
C LEU A 29 12.71 -14.86 -2.44
N LEU A 30 13.36 -15.68 -1.62
CA LEU A 30 13.36 -17.14 -1.78
C LEU A 30 11.97 -17.74 -1.62
N ALA A 31 11.16 -17.23 -0.69
CA ALA A 31 9.77 -17.62 -0.50
C ALA A 31 8.94 -17.33 -1.75
N LEU A 32 8.97 -16.07 -2.22
CA LEU A 32 8.21 -15.65 -3.40
C LEU A 32 8.64 -16.36 -4.69
N ALA A 33 9.91 -16.80 -4.75
CA ALA A 33 10.49 -17.59 -5.83
C ALA A 33 10.29 -19.11 -5.69
N ASN A 34 9.69 -19.59 -4.59
CA ASN A 34 9.57 -21.00 -4.23
C ASN A 34 10.91 -21.77 -4.19
N LEU A 35 12.01 -21.11 -3.82
CA LEU A 35 13.35 -21.70 -3.86
C LEU A 35 13.73 -22.27 -2.50
N GLN A 36 13.76 -23.60 -2.40
CA GLN A 36 14.36 -24.28 -1.25
C GLN A 36 15.89 -24.28 -1.32
N THR A 37 16.54 -24.76 -0.26
CA THR A 37 18.02 -24.76 -0.12
C THR A 37 18.75 -25.42 -1.30
N LYS A 38 18.15 -26.44 -1.92
CA LYS A 38 18.73 -27.18 -3.06
C LYS A 38 18.12 -26.86 -4.42
N THR A 39 16.99 -26.14 -4.47
CA THR A 39 16.31 -25.83 -5.73
C THR A 39 17.18 -24.92 -6.62
N PRO A 40 17.44 -25.30 -7.88
CA PRO A 40 18.15 -24.44 -8.83
C PRO A 40 17.37 -23.16 -9.14
N TRP A 41 18.07 -22.04 -9.36
CA TRP A 41 17.42 -20.76 -9.65
C TRP A 41 16.57 -20.77 -10.93
N ARG A 42 16.95 -21.57 -11.94
CA ARG A 42 16.17 -21.79 -13.16
C ARG A 42 14.77 -22.37 -12.91
N GLU A 43 14.57 -23.03 -11.77
CA GLU A 43 13.30 -23.63 -11.34
C GLU A 43 12.51 -22.68 -10.43
N ALA A 44 12.93 -21.42 -10.29
CA ALA A 44 12.16 -20.42 -9.56
C ALA A 44 10.73 -20.30 -10.13
N GLU A 45 9.75 -20.18 -9.24
CA GLU A 45 8.33 -20.06 -9.58
C GLU A 45 7.74 -18.76 -9.05
N ARG A 46 6.65 -18.30 -9.69
CA ARG A 46 5.89 -17.15 -9.22
C ARG A 46 4.84 -17.61 -8.22
N ARG A 47 5.09 -17.48 -6.91
CA ARG A 47 4.09 -17.78 -5.88
C ARG A 47 3.33 -16.52 -5.48
N LEU A 48 2.01 -16.65 -5.37
CA LEU A 48 1.15 -15.66 -4.73
C LEU A 48 1.14 -15.92 -3.22
N MET A 49 1.70 -15.01 -2.43
CA MET A 49 1.89 -15.21 -1.00
C MET A 49 1.51 -13.96 -0.20
N ARG A 50 0.78 -14.16 0.90
CA ARG A 50 0.66 -13.17 1.97
C ARG A 50 1.92 -13.23 2.82
N ILE A 51 2.11 -12.22 3.68
CA ILE A 51 3.28 -12.18 4.58
C ILE A 51 3.30 -13.39 5.51
N HIS A 52 2.14 -13.83 6.01
CA HIS A 52 2.04 -15.04 6.83
C HIS A 52 2.59 -16.27 6.09
N ASP A 53 2.25 -16.44 4.82
CA ASP A 53 2.71 -17.56 4.00
C ASP A 53 4.26 -17.48 3.80
N VAL A 54 4.83 -16.27 3.73
CA VAL A 54 6.30 -16.06 3.70
C VAL A 54 6.95 -16.48 5.03
N LEU A 55 6.36 -16.13 6.18
CA LEU A 55 6.89 -16.54 7.48
C LEU A 55 6.88 -18.06 7.62
N GLN A 56 5.79 -18.71 7.19
CA GLN A 56 5.68 -20.17 7.18
C GLN A 56 6.76 -20.81 6.31
N PHE A 57 6.98 -20.28 5.10
CA PHE A 57 8.04 -20.77 4.22
C PHE A 57 9.44 -20.65 4.86
N CYS A 58 9.73 -19.52 5.54
CA CYS A 58 10.99 -19.33 6.26
C CYS A 58 11.20 -20.41 7.33
N ALA A 59 10.14 -20.74 8.09
CA ALA A 59 10.20 -21.77 9.12
C ALA A 59 10.41 -23.17 8.52
N GLU A 60 9.64 -23.54 7.50
CA GLU A 60 9.64 -24.88 6.92
C GLU A 60 10.89 -25.17 6.06
N ALA A 61 11.23 -24.27 5.14
CA ALA A 61 12.29 -24.50 4.16
C ALA A 61 13.68 -24.11 4.67
N TYR A 62 13.76 -23.17 5.63
CA TYR A 62 15.02 -22.59 6.11
C TYR A 62 15.22 -22.69 7.63
N ARG A 63 14.25 -23.21 8.39
CA ARG A 63 14.30 -23.29 9.86
C ARG A 63 14.52 -21.93 10.52
N LYS A 64 13.92 -20.90 9.93
CA LYS A 64 13.96 -19.51 10.40
C LYS A 64 12.56 -19.11 10.85
N GLU A 65 12.32 -19.24 12.15
CA GLU A 65 11.05 -18.89 12.77
C GLU A 65 10.98 -17.39 13.05
N TYR A 66 9.86 -16.79 12.67
CA TYR A 66 9.53 -15.41 12.94
C TYR A 66 8.15 -15.36 13.57
N ALA A 67 8.02 -14.61 14.66
CA ALA A 67 6.73 -14.44 15.32
C ALA A 67 5.76 -13.63 14.45
N GLU A 68 4.45 -13.89 14.57
CA GLU A 68 3.40 -13.25 13.76
C GLU A 68 3.41 -11.71 13.87
N ASN A 69 3.83 -11.17 15.03
CA ASN A 69 3.98 -9.73 15.25
C ASN A 69 5.10 -9.08 14.38
N THR A 70 5.96 -9.86 13.73
CA THR A 70 6.99 -9.35 12.81
C THR A 70 6.48 -9.09 11.40
N ARG A 71 5.20 -9.43 11.10
CA ARG A 71 4.59 -9.19 9.78
C ARG A 71 4.76 -7.75 9.30
N GLU A 72 4.67 -6.80 10.21
CA GLU A 72 4.80 -5.38 9.89
C GLU A 72 6.22 -5.00 9.46
N VAL A 73 7.22 -5.68 9.99
CA VAL A 73 8.63 -5.52 9.58
C VAL A 73 8.82 -6.01 8.15
N PHE A 74 8.34 -7.22 7.82
CA PHE A 74 8.39 -7.74 6.45
C PHE A 74 7.66 -6.83 5.46
N ARG A 75 6.49 -6.30 5.85
CA ARG A 75 5.71 -5.39 5.01
C ARG A 75 6.45 -4.09 4.73
N ARG A 76 6.82 -3.34 5.78
CA ARG A 76 7.38 -1.99 5.64
C ARG A 76 8.84 -1.99 5.19
N GLN A 77 9.63 -2.94 5.68
CA GLN A 77 11.08 -2.93 5.46
C GLN A 77 11.50 -3.73 4.23
N VAL A 78 10.69 -4.67 3.77
CA VAL A 78 11.04 -5.52 2.61
C VAL A 78 10.07 -5.32 1.46
N MET A 79 8.79 -5.69 1.62
CA MET A 79 7.82 -5.70 0.51
C MET A 79 7.68 -4.33 -0.14
N HIS A 80 7.53 -3.26 0.65
CA HIS A 80 7.43 -1.90 0.12
C HIS A 80 8.61 -1.52 -0.78
N GLN A 81 9.82 -1.89 -0.37
CA GLN A 81 11.02 -1.59 -1.16
C GLN A 81 11.15 -2.50 -2.38
N PHE A 82 10.66 -3.73 -2.29
CA PHE A 82 10.58 -4.63 -3.44
C PHE A 82 9.54 -4.15 -4.47
N GLU A 83 8.41 -3.58 -4.03
CA GLU A 83 7.41 -2.95 -4.89
C GLU A 83 8.02 -1.77 -5.64
N HIS A 84 8.69 -0.87 -4.91
CA HIS A 84 9.41 0.28 -5.49
C HIS A 84 10.49 -0.17 -6.48
N ALA A 85 11.15 -1.29 -6.19
CA ALA A 85 12.18 -1.86 -7.05
C ALA A 85 11.64 -2.67 -8.23
N ARG A 86 10.31 -2.82 -8.35
CA ARG A 86 9.63 -3.69 -9.33
C ARG A 86 10.10 -5.16 -9.25
N VAL A 87 10.50 -5.58 -8.06
CA VAL A 87 10.81 -6.98 -7.72
C VAL A 87 9.52 -7.76 -7.46
N VAL A 88 8.51 -7.12 -6.85
CA VAL A 88 7.19 -7.73 -6.60
C VAL A 88 6.05 -6.88 -7.13
N ASP A 89 4.97 -7.56 -7.49
CA ASP A 89 3.64 -6.99 -7.64
C ASP A 89 2.86 -7.18 -6.34
N ARG A 90 2.17 -6.13 -5.90
CA ARG A 90 1.21 -6.18 -4.81
C ARG A 90 -0.18 -6.44 -5.36
N ASN A 91 -0.91 -7.34 -4.71
CA ASN A 91 -2.26 -7.78 -5.07
C ASN A 91 -2.44 -8.04 -6.59
N PRO A 92 -1.55 -8.84 -7.23
CA PRO A 92 -1.67 -9.11 -8.66
C PRO A 92 -2.93 -9.90 -9.03
N ASP A 93 -3.57 -10.55 -8.05
CA ASP A 93 -4.84 -11.27 -8.15
C ASP A 93 -6.06 -10.33 -8.15
N ASP A 94 -6.04 -9.30 -7.30
CA ASP A 94 -7.10 -8.30 -7.17
C ASP A 94 -6.48 -6.90 -6.97
N PRO A 95 -6.23 -6.17 -8.07
CA PRO A 95 -5.66 -4.83 -7.98
C PRO A 95 -6.55 -3.80 -7.26
N ALA A 96 -7.86 -4.04 -7.18
CA ALA A 96 -8.80 -3.16 -6.47
C ALA A 96 -8.84 -3.42 -4.97
N ARG A 97 -8.07 -4.40 -4.47
CA ARG A 97 -8.00 -4.73 -3.06
C ARG A 97 -7.56 -3.50 -2.23
N PRO A 98 -8.28 -3.18 -1.13
CA PRO A 98 -7.92 -2.05 -0.27
C PRO A 98 -6.48 -2.11 0.25
N THR A 99 -5.85 -0.95 0.36
CA THR A 99 -4.45 -0.83 0.81
C THR A 99 -4.23 -1.23 2.27
N ASN A 100 -5.27 -1.24 3.09
CA ASN A 100 -5.27 -1.71 4.47
C ASN A 100 -5.76 -3.16 4.63
N SER A 101 -6.04 -3.87 3.54
CA SER A 101 -6.60 -5.22 3.60
C SER A 101 -5.64 -6.22 4.26
N GLY A 102 -6.15 -6.95 5.26
CA GLY A 102 -5.45 -8.09 5.86
C GLY A 102 -5.18 -9.26 4.90
N LEU A 103 -5.80 -9.23 3.71
CA LEU A 103 -5.62 -10.21 2.64
C LEU A 103 -4.58 -9.77 1.60
N THR A 104 -3.81 -8.70 1.86
CA THR A 104 -2.76 -8.24 0.94
C THR A 104 -1.77 -9.36 0.65
N CYS A 105 -1.56 -9.65 -0.63
CA CYS A 105 -0.66 -10.68 -1.12
C CYS A 105 0.32 -10.10 -2.15
N TYR A 106 1.40 -10.84 -2.40
CA TYR A 106 2.51 -10.42 -3.24
C TYR A 106 2.95 -11.59 -4.12
N ALA A 107 3.51 -11.27 -5.28
CA ALA A 107 4.23 -12.22 -6.13
C ALA A 107 5.38 -11.51 -6.83
N LEU A 108 6.43 -12.24 -7.24
CA LEU A 108 7.48 -11.64 -8.06
C LEU A 108 6.87 -11.07 -9.36
N THR A 109 7.44 -9.98 -9.87
CA THR A 109 7.14 -9.52 -11.23
C THR A 109 7.61 -10.56 -12.25
N SER A 110 6.96 -10.62 -13.41
CA SER A 110 7.35 -11.57 -14.46
C SER A 110 8.78 -11.30 -14.94
N GLU A 111 9.13 -10.02 -15.09
CA GLU A 111 10.43 -9.54 -15.54
C GLU A 111 11.54 -9.92 -14.56
N PHE A 112 11.29 -9.76 -13.26
CA PHE A 112 12.27 -10.14 -12.26
C PHE A 112 12.42 -11.66 -12.14
N LEU A 113 11.32 -12.41 -12.23
CA LEU A 113 11.34 -13.88 -12.24
C LEU A 113 12.18 -14.42 -13.41
N GLU A 114 11.97 -13.88 -14.62
CA GLU A 114 12.75 -14.24 -15.81
C GLU A 114 14.25 -13.95 -15.61
N ALA A 115 14.59 -12.82 -14.99
CA ALA A 115 15.96 -12.47 -14.69
C ALA A 115 16.60 -13.44 -13.70
N ILE A 116 15.97 -13.69 -12.53
CA ILE A 116 16.56 -14.54 -11.48
C ILE A 116 16.69 -16.01 -11.90
N ARG A 117 15.86 -16.49 -12.84
CA ARG A 117 16.02 -17.83 -13.41
C ARG A 117 17.35 -18.03 -14.13
N GLN A 118 17.98 -16.94 -14.57
CA GLN A 118 19.30 -16.96 -15.18
C GLN A 118 20.44 -16.89 -14.17
N TYR A 119 20.17 -16.71 -12.87
CA TYR A 119 21.23 -16.57 -11.86
C TYR A 119 22.16 -17.79 -11.84
N GLY A 120 23.47 -17.52 -11.91
CA GLY A 120 24.52 -18.54 -12.01
C GLY A 120 24.77 -19.06 -13.43
N SER A 121 23.96 -18.66 -14.42
CA SER A 121 24.21 -18.95 -15.84
C SER A 121 25.09 -17.86 -16.48
N ARG A 122 25.61 -18.13 -17.70
CA ARG A 122 26.32 -17.12 -18.50
C ARG A 122 25.42 -15.93 -18.89
N GLY A 123 24.10 -16.13 -18.90
CA GLY A 123 23.10 -15.13 -19.24
C GLY A 123 22.71 -14.20 -18.09
N TRP A 124 23.11 -14.49 -16.85
CA TRP A 124 22.71 -13.72 -15.66
C TRP A 124 22.98 -12.22 -15.81
N ARG A 125 24.20 -11.83 -16.21
CA ARG A 125 24.60 -10.43 -16.33
C ARG A 125 23.67 -9.66 -17.27
N LEU A 126 23.40 -10.22 -18.45
CA LEU A 126 22.53 -9.61 -19.45
C LEU A 126 21.09 -9.49 -18.94
N ALA A 127 20.55 -10.56 -18.33
CA ALA A 127 19.19 -10.56 -17.82
C ALA A 127 18.99 -9.56 -16.68
N ARG A 128 19.96 -9.47 -15.77
CA ARG A 128 20.01 -8.49 -14.69
C ARG A 128 20.07 -7.05 -15.22
N ASP A 129 20.97 -6.77 -16.16
CA ASP A 129 21.13 -5.40 -16.70
C ASP A 129 19.89 -4.97 -17.50
N ALA A 130 19.24 -5.92 -18.20
CA ALA A 130 17.96 -5.70 -18.86
C ALA A 130 16.83 -5.39 -17.86
N PHE A 131 16.78 -6.08 -16.71
CA PHE A 131 15.82 -5.79 -15.65
C PHE A 131 16.03 -4.39 -15.06
N VAL A 132 17.27 -4.08 -14.64
CA VAL A 132 17.62 -2.79 -14.02
C VAL A 132 17.35 -1.61 -14.96
N SER A 133 17.70 -1.72 -16.25
CA SER A 133 17.47 -0.65 -17.23
C SER A 133 15.99 -0.39 -17.51
N ARG A 134 15.12 -1.39 -17.35
CA ARG A 134 13.67 -1.27 -17.57
C ARG A 134 12.88 -0.88 -16.32
N GLN A 135 13.51 -0.87 -15.15
CA GLN A 135 12.84 -0.68 -13.86
C GLN A 135 11.98 0.60 -13.80
N GLY A 136 12.49 1.72 -14.34
CA GLY A 136 11.74 2.98 -14.42
C GLY A 136 10.48 2.85 -15.29
N GLN A 137 10.60 2.29 -16.49
CA GLN A 137 9.46 2.08 -17.39
C GLN A 137 8.42 1.11 -16.81
N LEU A 138 8.88 0.05 -16.13
CA LEU A 138 8.01 -0.91 -15.43
C LEU A 138 7.24 -0.22 -14.31
N ARG A 139 7.89 0.70 -13.58
CA ARG A 139 7.26 1.51 -12.55
C ARG A 139 6.21 2.46 -13.13
N ASP A 140 6.54 3.20 -14.19
CA ASP A 140 5.58 4.11 -14.84
C ASP A 140 4.35 3.39 -15.39
N THR A 141 4.54 2.17 -15.91
CA THR A 141 3.45 1.35 -16.44
C THR A 141 2.56 0.84 -15.30
N TYR A 142 3.15 0.41 -14.20
CA TYR A 142 2.45 -0.02 -13.00
C TYR A 142 1.65 1.11 -12.35
N GLU A 143 2.28 2.28 -12.17
CA GLU A 143 1.63 3.47 -11.61
C GLU A 143 0.44 3.92 -12.48
N ARG A 144 0.58 3.91 -13.81
CA ARG A 144 -0.54 4.19 -14.74
C ARG A 144 -1.68 3.18 -14.61
N ARG A 145 -1.39 1.90 -14.39
CA ARG A 145 -2.42 0.87 -14.15
C ARG A 145 -3.16 1.12 -12.83
N HIS A 146 -2.43 1.49 -11.78
CA HIS A 146 -3.01 1.81 -10.47
C HIS A 146 -3.82 3.11 -10.48
N GLN A 147 -3.41 4.14 -11.21
CA GLN A 147 -4.19 5.36 -11.37
C GLN A 147 -5.59 5.08 -11.93
N ARG A 148 -5.73 4.11 -12.83
CA ARG A 148 -7.05 3.70 -13.37
C ARG A 148 -7.97 3.03 -12.35
N GLN A 149 -7.44 2.62 -11.20
CA GLN A 149 -8.20 1.96 -10.13
C GLN A 149 -8.53 2.91 -8.99
N ARG A 150 -8.01 4.15 -9.03
CA ARG A 150 -8.35 5.16 -8.05
C ARG A 150 -9.83 5.55 -8.19
N VAL A 151 -10.42 5.91 -7.07
CA VAL A 151 -11.80 6.37 -6.98
C VAL A 151 -11.80 7.90 -7.13
N PRO A 152 -12.36 8.45 -8.22
CA PRO A 152 -12.47 9.89 -8.36
C PRO A 152 -13.50 10.44 -7.39
N VAL A 153 -13.24 11.63 -6.84
CA VAL A 153 -14.18 12.39 -6.02
C VAL A 153 -14.23 13.81 -6.54
N ARG A 154 -15.40 14.24 -7.01
CA ARG A 154 -15.63 15.62 -7.44
C ARG A 154 -16.00 16.47 -6.24
N VAL A 155 -15.22 17.51 -5.98
CA VAL A 155 -15.49 18.46 -4.90
C VAL A 155 -16.22 19.70 -5.45
N SER A 156 -16.74 20.53 -4.55
CA SER A 156 -17.65 21.63 -4.89
C SER A 156 -17.02 22.73 -5.75
N ASP A 157 -15.69 22.90 -5.72
CA ASP A 157 -14.96 23.83 -6.60
C ASP A 157 -14.76 23.30 -8.04
N GLY A 158 -15.21 22.07 -8.32
CA GLY A 158 -15.11 21.41 -9.61
C GLY A 158 -13.84 20.57 -9.82
N SER A 159 -12.88 20.64 -8.90
CA SER A 159 -11.69 19.79 -8.93
C SER A 159 -12.02 18.31 -8.63
N VAL A 160 -11.12 17.41 -9.04
CA VAL A 160 -11.30 15.96 -8.88
C VAL A 160 -10.13 15.41 -8.08
N LEU A 161 -10.43 14.91 -6.88
CA LEU A 161 -9.50 14.18 -6.03
C LEU A 161 -9.49 12.69 -6.42
N GLN A 162 -8.39 11.98 -6.13
CA GLN A 162 -8.19 10.60 -6.53
C GLN A 162 -7.85 9.73 -5.32
N LEU A 163 -8.88 9.16 -4.69
CA LEU A 163 -8.75 8.21 -3.59
C LEU A 163 -8.14 6.88 -4.07
N SER A 164 -7.39 6.20 -3.21
CA SER A 164 -6.93 4.83 -3.44
C SER A 164 -8.12 3.85 -3.57
N PRO A 165 -7.94 2.67 -4.17
CA PRO A 165 -9.04 1.72 -4.37
C PRO A 165 -9.56 1.15 -3.04
N GLY A 166 -10.86 0.85 -2.99
CA GLY A 166 -11.47 0.07 -1.91
C GLY A 166 -12.89 0.52 -1.58
N GLN A 167 -13.67 -0.37 -0.94
CA GLN A 167 -15.07 -0.10 -0.58
C GLN A 167 -15.22 1.09 0.38
N HIS A 168 -14.27 1.29 1.29
CA HIS A 168 -14.26 2.44 2.20
C HIS A 168 -14.13 3.76 1.46
N ASN A 169 -13.17 3.86 0.54
CA ASN A 169 -12.96 5.05 -0.29
C ASN A 169 -14.10 5.27 -1.29
N GLN A 170 -14.75 4.20 -1.79
CA GLN A 170 -15.98 4.32 -2.56
C GLN A 170 -17.12 4.94 -1.74
N LEU A 171 -17.22 4.60 -0.46
CA LEU A 171 -18.20 5.21 0.44
C LEU A 171 -17.86 6.68 0.74
N GLN A 172 -16.59 7.01 0.98
CA GLN A 172 -16.15 8.41 1.13
C GLN A 172 -16.49 9.25 -0.11
N ALA A 173 -16.28 8.73 -1.32
CA ALA A 173 -16.66 9.40 -2.56
C ALA A 173 -18.17 9.72 -2.59
N LYS A 174 -19.01 8.74 -2.24
CA LYS A 174 -20.47 8.95 -2.14
C LYS A 174 -20.86 9.93 -1.04
N ILE A 175 -20.12 10.00 0.06
CA ILE A 175 -20.37 11.00 1.10
C ILE A 175 -20.15 12.42 0.54
N VAL A 176 -19.07 12.62 -0.21
CA VAL A 176 -18.77 13.93 -0.80
C VAL A 176 -19.71 14.28 -1.95
N GLU A 177 -20.05 13.31 -2.81
CA GLU A 177 -20.83 13.58 -4.03
C GLU A 177 -22.35 13.49 -3.81
N GLU A 178 -22.84 12.48 -3.09
CA GLU A 178 -24.27 12.22 -2.90
C GLU A 178 -24.76 12.84 -1.58
N PHE A 179 -24.17 12.47 -0.43
CA PHE A 179 -24.64 12.95 0.88
C PHE A 179 -24.51 14.47 1.02
N ALA A 180 -23.38 15.06 0.63
CA ALA A 180 -23.22 16.52 0.72
C ALA A 180 -24.26 17.25 -0.16
N SER A 181 -24.60 16.71 -1.33
CA SER A 181 -25.60 17.31 -2.22
C SER A 181 -27.01 17.29 -1.64
N GLU A 182 -27.37 16.21 -0.94
CA GLU A 182 -28.72 16.02 -0.37
C GLU A 182 -28.88 16.69 1.01
N PHE A 183 -27.86 16.59 1.87
CA PHE A 183 -27.98 16.92 3.30
C PHE A 183 -27.15 18.13 3.74
N ALA A 184 -26.16 18.55 2.95
CA ALA A 184 -25.32 19.72 3.22
C ALA A 184 -25.12 20.60 1.95
N PRO A 185 -26.21 21.01 1.27
CA PRO A 185 -26.11 21.64 -0.04
C PRO A 185 -25.35 22.97 0.03
N GLY A 186 -24.25 23.06 -0.72
CA GLY A 186 -23.37 24.23 -0.72
C GLY A 186 -22.35 24.27 0.42
N ALA A 187 -22.24 23.19 1.22
CA ALA A 187 -21.15 23.05 2.17
C ALA A 187 -19.80 22.89 1.46
N THR A 188 -18.76 23.42 2.09
CA THR A 188 -17.37 23.31 1.62
C THR A 188 -16.74 22.08 2.22
N LEU A 189 -16.03 21.29 1.40
CA LEU A 189 -15.18 20.22 1.90
C LEU A 189 -13.95 20.84 2.58
N LEU A 190 -13.73 20.52 3.85
CA LEU A 190 -12.57 20.98 4.61
C LEU A 190 -11.50 19.90 4.78
N TYR A 191 -11.91 18.63 4.78
CA TYR A 191 -11.01 17.51 4.96
C TYR A 191 -11.53 16.25 4.29
N LEU A 192 -10.64 15.51 3.64
CA LEU A 192 -10.88 14.15 3.15
C LEU A 192 -9.63 13.28 3.39
N GLY A 193 -9.79 12.23 4.19
CA GLY A 193 -8.75 11.23 4.43
C GLY A 193 -8.74 10.13 3.36
N ASP A 194 -7.57 9.55 3.08
CA ASP A 194 -7.45 8.36 2.23
C ASP A 194 -6.86 7.17 3.00
N THR A 195 -7.33 5.96 2.71
CA THR A 195 -6.85 4.75 3.40
C THR A 195 -5.38 4.41 3.13
N ALA A 196 -4.82 4.82 1.99
CA ALA A 196 -3.41 4.68 1.65
C ALA A 196 -2.58 5.90 2.07
N GLU A 197 -3.13 7.10 1.87
CA GLU A 197 -2.52 8.38 2.24
C GLU A 197 -3.44 9.10 3.24
N LYS A 198 -3.12 9.02 4.53
CA LYS A 198 -4.01 9.51 5.60
C LYS A 198 -4.52 10.94 5.40
N LEU A 199 -3.80 11.77 4.65
CA LEU A 199 -4.15 13.14 4.29
C LEU A 199 -4.22 13.26 2.76
N LEU A 200 -5.44 13.18 2.18
CA LEU A 200 -5.62 13.39 0.74
C LEU A 200 -5.95 14.86 0.41
N TYR A 201 -6.79 15.49 1.23
CA TYR A 201 -7.17 16.89 1.07
C TYR A 201 -7.39 17.55 2.44
N VAL A 202 -6.90 18.77 2.58
CA VAL A 202 -7.10 19.61 3.76
C VAL A 202 -7.17 21.08 3.35
N ASP A 203 -8.22 21.75 3.79
CA ASP A 203 -8.34 23.22 3.77
C ASP A 203 -7.91 23.74 5.15
N GLU A 204 -6.60 23.91 5.34
CA GLU A 204 -6.05 24.38 6.62
C GLU A 204 -6.61 25.76 7.02
N PRO A 205 -6.66 26.78 6.13
CA PRO A 205 -7.27 28.06 6.48
C PRO A 205 -8.75 27.94 6.89
N GLY A 206 -9.52 27.09 6.20
CA GLY A 206 -10.92 26.84 6.54
C GLY A 206 -11.07 26.22 7.93
N LEU A 207 -10.30 25.19 8.24
CA LEU A 207 -10.29 24.55 9.56
C LEU A 207 -9.84 25.51 10.67
N GLU A 208 -8.77 26.27 10.45
CA GLU A 208 -8.26 27.25 11.41
C GLU A 208 -9.29 28.34 11.72
N SER A 209 -10.03 28.80 10.70
CA SER A 209 -11.09 29.82 10.89
C SER A 209 -12.24 29.35 11.79
N LEU A 210 -12.42 28.03 11.89
CA LEU A 210 -13.42 27.37 12.74
C LEU A 210 -12.84 26.93 14.10
N GLY A 211 -11.56 27.22 14.37
CA GLY A 211 -10.88 26.80 15.59
C GLY A 211 -10.48 25.32 15.62
N VAL A 212 -10.55 24.61 14.49
CA VAL A 212 -10.21 23.18 14.41
C VAL A 212 -8.69 23.00 14.26
N PRO A 213 -8.01 22.31 15.18
CA PRO A 213 -6.56 22.18 15.14
C PRO A 213 -6.09 21.27 13.99
N VAL A 214 -5.37 21.85 13.04
CA VAL A 214 -4.86 21.15 11.84
C VAL A 214 -3.74 20.16 12.18
N THR A 215 -2.96 20.39 13.24
CA THR A 215 -1.76 19.60 13.59
C THR A 215 -2.03 18.15 13.97
N GLU A 216 -3.30 17.76 14.16
CA GLU A 216 -3.71 16.42 14.59
C GLU A 216 -4.62 15.73 13.56
N HIS A 217 -4.25 15.76 12.28
CA HIS A 217 -5.01 15.12 11.19
C HIS A 217 -5.39 13.65 11.46
N GLU A 218 -4.62 12.92 12.26
CA GLU A 218 -4.95 11.54 12.65
C GLU A 218 -6.22 11.42 13.52
N LYS A 219 -6.68 12.51 14.13
CA LYS A 219 -7.89 12.54 14.96
C LYS A 219 -9.14 12.96 14.19
N LEU A 220 -9.00 13.59 13.03
CA LEU A 220 -10.11 14.00 12.18
C LEU A 220 -10.93 12.78 11.72
N PRO A 221 -12.24 12.95 11.46
CA PRO A 221 -13.06 11.93 10.82
C PRO A 221 -12.68 11.78 9.35
N ASP A 222 -13.23 10.79 8.66
CA ASP A 222 -12.93 10.55 7.23
C ASP A 222 -13.25 11.75 6.32
N VAL A 223 -14.34 12.47 6.60
CA VAL A 223 -14.78 13.64 5.84
C VAL A 223 -15.25 14.75 6.79
N VAL A 224 -14.81 15.99 6.54
CA VAL A 224 -15.32 17.19 7.22
C VAL A 224 -15.92 18.15 6.21
N LEU A 225 -17.17 18.55 6.41
CA LEU A 225 -17.88 19.53 5.58
C LEU A 225 -18.34 20.71 6.44
N TYR A 226 -18.29 21.92 5.91
CA TYR A 226 -18.79 23.11 6.59
C TYR A 226 -19.87 23.84 5.78
N ASP A 227 -21.06 23.96 6.37
CA ASP A 227 -22.16 24.77 5.83
C ASP A 227 -22.16 26.14 6.52
N ALA A 228 -21.60 27.14 5.85
CA ALA A 228 -21.52 28.51 6.36
C ALA A 228 -22.90 29.19 6.51
N LYS A 229 -23.94 28.74 5.80
CA LYS A 229 -25.28 29.34 5.91
C LYS A 229 -25.99 28.89 7.18
N ARG A 230 -25.75 27.65 7.60
CA ARG A 230 -26.33 27.05 8.81
C ARG A 230 -25.40 27.09 10.02
N GLU A 231 -24.14 27.43 9.79
CA GLU A 231 -23.05 27.34 10.76
C GLU A 231 -22.89 25.90 11.29
N TRP A 232 -23.02 24.91 10.41
CA TRP A 232 -22.92 23.49 10.76
C TRP A 232 -21.60 22.89 10.28
N LEU A 233 -20.92 22.18 11.19
CA LEU A 233 -19.76 21.36 10.88
C LEU A 233 -20.18 19.89 10.87
N TYR A 234 -20.13 19.26 9.70
CA TYR A 234 -20.43 17.84 9.53
C TYR A 234 -19.14 17.04 9.69
N LEU A 235 -19.15 16.12 10.64
CA LEU A 235 -18.08 15.15 10.88
C LEU A 235 -18.60 13.78 10.43
N VAL A 236 -18.07 13.22 9.35
CA VAL A 236 -18.60 12.00 8.74
C VAL A 236 -17.54 10.90 8.71
N GLU A 237 -17.89 9.72 9.21
CA GLU A 237 -17.05 8.51 9.22
C GLU A 237 -17.67 7.46 8.29
N ALA A 238 -16.87 6.93 7.36
CA ALA A 238 -17.24 5.93 6.38
C ALA A 238 -17.14 4.51 6.98
N ALA A 239 -18.16 4.10 7.73
CA ALA A 239 -18.19 2.79 8.36
C ALA A 239 -18.44 1.65 7.34
N THR A 240 -17.38 0.94 6.94
CA THR A 240 -17.48 -0.30 6.15
C THR A 240 -17.22 -1.55 6.98
N THR A 241 -16.03 -1.68 7.57
CA THR A 241 -15.62 -2.87 8.36
C THR A 241 -15.31 -2.58 9.83
N HIS A 242 -15.03 -1.33 10.20
CA HIS A 242 -14.59 -0.96 11.56
C HIS A 242 -15.76 -0.61 12.51
N GLY A 243 -17.01 -0.77 12.06
CA GLY A 243 -18.20 -0.42 12.84
C GLY A 243 -18.49 1.09 12.83
N PRO A 244 -19.70 1.49 13.29
CA PRO A 244 -20.12 2.90 13.30
C PRO A 244 -19.37 3.72 14.36
N VAL A 245 -19.57 5.04 14.35
CA VAL A 245 -19.07 5.95 15.39
C VAL A 245 -19.50 5.46 16.77
N THR A 246 -18.54 5.04 17.58
CA THR A 246 -18.79 4.58 18.95
C THR A 246 -19.06 5.77 19.89
N PRO A 247 -19.73 5.57 21.04
CA PRO A 247 -19.89 6.63 22.04
C PRO A 247 -18.56 7.24 22.49
N LYS A 248 -17.50 6.41 22.57
CA LYS A 248 -16.14 6.85 22.85
C LYS A 248 -15.62 7.77 21.74
N ARG A 249 -15.71 7.37 20.47
CA ARG A 249 -15.25 8.16 19.32
C ARG A 249 -16.02 9.48 19.20
N ARG A 250 -17.32 9.46 19.48
CA ARG A 250 -18.12 10.69 19.56
C ARG A 250 -17.59 11.65 20.62
N HIS A 251 -17.33 11.14 21.83
CA HIS A 251 -16.77 11.96 22.90
C HIS A 251 -15.38 12.50 22.56
N GLU A 252 -14.53 11.70 21.90
CA GLU A 252 -13.22 12.15 21.43
C GLU A 252 -13.33 13.29 20.41
N LEU A 253 -14.28 13.22 19.47
CA LEU A 253 -14.55 14.28 18.50
C LEU A 253 -15.10 15.55 19.18
N GLU A 254 -16.00 15.39 20.16
CA GLU A 254 -16.54 16.50 20.96
C GLU A 254 -15.49 17.20 21.83
N GLN A 255 -14.44 16.50 22.26
CA GLN A 255 -13.32 17.10 23.00
C GLN A 255 -12.25 17.73 22.10
N PHE A 256 -12.19 17.28 20.84
CA PHE A 256 -11.20 17.73 19.87
C PHE A 256 -11.57 19.09 19.24
N LEU A 257 -12.86 19.35 19.08
CA LEU A 257 -13.43 20.61 18.60
C LEU A 257 -13.73 21.57 19.75
#